data_AF-A0A939AWA5-F1
#
_entry.id   AF-A0A939AWA5-F1
#
_cell.length_a   1.000
_cell.length_b   1.000
_cell.length_c   1.000
_cell.angle_alpha   90.00
_cell.angle_beta   90.00
_cell.angle_gamma   90.00
#
_symmetry.space_group_name_H-M   'P 1'
#
loop_
_entity.id
_entity.type
_entity.pdbx_description
1 polymer ?
#
loop_
_entity_poly.entity_id
_entity_poly.type
_entity_poly.pdbx_seq_one_letter_code
_entity_poly.pdbx_strand_id
1 'polypeptide(L)'
;MMPKRVLYGVANYEEIVRKNGYFVDKTPYIARLEAVENPVFLRPRRFGKSLLCRMLECYYNIGQRDQFAELFGHTWIGQHPTPLHNSCMTVALDFSVVEPSATIAQIEHDFKRHCNYALDLLRVRYPTLLGDPSTGSGQALPPVDLKDTVAANLAGVCQFIGSRRLPPLYVIIDEYDNFANQLITGHRDQLYRELTRDDSFLKTFFKALKEGRKTGAIANVFITGVLPITMDDLASGFNIARFITLEPGFEAMLGFTQAEVDALLDEIYRDYEMDPATRREVDALIRNHYNGYHFVNPNGEPLYNSTILMFFLDYFTRYREIPEFLTDLNLRTDLSWVRRITGSNPAYTEAFVDQLTTTNR
;
A
#
# COMPACT_ATOMS: atom_id res chain seq x y z
N MET A 1 -23.23 -17.96 16.62
CA MET A 1 -22.69 -17.16 15.50
C MET A 1 -21.49 -17.93 14.96
N MET A 2 -21.26 -18.02 13.65
CA MET A 2 -20.02 -18.65 13.17
C MET A 2 -18.82 -17.81 13.65
N PRO A 3 -17.74 -18.44 14.14
CA PRO A 3 -16.57 -17.71 14.60
C PRO A 3 -15.96 -16.91 13.46
N LYS A 4 -15.31 -15.78 13.79
CA LYS A 4 -14.54 -15.03 12.80
C LYS A 4 -13.41 -15.92 12.25
N ARG A 5 -12.99 -15.67 11.01
CA ARG A 5 -11.95 -16.46 10.33
C ARG A 5 -10.59 -15.79 10.42
N VAL A 6 -9.55 -16.53 10.79
CA VAL A 6 -8.18 -16.06 10.54
C VAL A 6 -7.91 -16.21 9.04
N LEU A 7 -7.63 -15.09 8.36
CA LEU A 7 -7.37 -15.07 6.92
C LEU A 7 -5.91 -14.69 6.68
N TYR A 8 -5.08 -15.70 6.45
CA TYR A 8 -3.69 -15.50 6.08
C TYR A 8 -3.53 -15.26 4.57
N GLY A 9 -2.65 -14.31 4.20
CA GLY A 9 -2.29 -14.04 2.80
C GLY A 9 -3.36 -13.29 1.98
N VAL A 10 -4.42 -12.79 2.62
CA VAL A 10 -5.49 -12.04 1.95
C VAL A 10 -5.19 -10.54 2.01
N ALA A 11 -4.94 -9.93 0.86
CA ALA A 11 -4.75 -8.48 0.72
C ALA A 11 -6.03 -7.74 0.25
N ASN A 12 -7.15 -8.44 0.13
CA ASN A 12 -8.43 -7.86 -0.28
C ASN A 12 -9.28 -7.50 0.95
N TYR A 13 -9.44 -6.21 1.24
CA TYR A 13 -10.23 -5.72 2.37
C TYR A 13 -11.69 -6.19 2.33
N GLU A 14 -12.34 -6.13 1.17
CA GLU A 14 -13.74 -6.58 1.05
C GLU A 14 -13.89 -8.06 1.36
N GLU A 15 -12.91 -8.87 0.94
CA GLU A 15 -12.91 -10.30 1.21
C GLU A 15 -12.79 -10.59 2.70
N ILE A 16 -11.95 -9.83 3.42
CA ILE A 16 -11.83 -9.95 4.88
C ILE A 16 -13.17 -9.66 5.54
N VAL A 17 -13.84 -8.57 5.17
CA VAL A 17 -15.15 -8.22 5.75
C VAL A 17 -16.20 -9.28 5.42
N ARG A 18 -16.35 -9.64 4.14
CA ARG A 18 -17.39 -10.56 3.66
C ARG A 18 -17.22 -11.99 4.12
N LYS A 19 -15.97 -12.43 4.37
CA LYS A 19 -15.68 -13.75 4.97
C LYS A 19 -15.71 -13.73 6.50
N ASN A 20 -16.16 -12.64 7.12
CA ASN A 20 -16.17 -12.45 8.57
C ASN A 20 -14.78 -12.72 9.17
N GLY A 21 -13.75 -12.12 8.58
CA GLY A 21 -12.36 -12.32 8.97
C GLY A 21 -11.97 -11.48 10.19
N TYR A 22 -10.95 -11.92 10.93
CA TYR A 22 -10.29 -11.07 11.90
C TYR A 22 -9.59 -9.89 11.22
N PHE A 23 -9.80 -8.70 11.77
CA PHE A 23 -9.27 -7.45 11.28
C PHE A 23 -8.98 -6.54 12.47
N VAL A 24 -7.74 -6.08 12.60
CA VAL A 24 -7.36 -5.03 13.56
C VAL A 24 -7.70 -3.69 12.93
N ASP A 25 -8.55 -2.92 13.59
CA ASP A 25 -9.09 -1.68 13.02
C ASP A 25 -8.04 -0.55 12.98
N LYS A 26 -7.43 -0.37 11.81
CA LYS A 26 -6.51 0.74 11.49
C LYS A 26 -7.20 1.91 10.80
N THR A 27 -8.53 1.89 10.68
CA THR A 27 -9.26 2.95 9.98
C THR A 27 -9.20 4.35 10.61
N PRO A 28 -8.89 4.56 11.92
CA PRO A 28 -8.65 5.91 12.44
C PRO A 28 -7.52 6.66 11.73
N TYR A 29 -6.55 5.94 11.16
CA TYR A 29 -5.46 6.55 10.41
C TYR A 29 -5.90 7.13 9.07
N ILE A 30 -7.05 6.73 8.51
CA ILE A 30 -7.59 7.31 7.28
C ILE A 30 -7.86 8.81 7.49
N ALA A 31 -8.57 9.16 8.56
CA ALA A 31 -8.82 10.56 8.92
C ALA A 31 -7.52 11.37 9.14
N ARG A 32 -6.48 10.76 9.72
CA ARG A 32 -5.17 11.41 9.88
C ARG A 32 -4.45 11.59 8.54
N LEU A 33 -4.56 10.59 7.65
CA LEU A 33 -3.94 10.58 6.34
C LEU A 33 -4.51 11.67 5.43
N GLU A 34 -5.79 12.02 5.58
CA GLU A 34 -6.41 13.10 4.82
C GLU A 34 -5.82 14.49 5.10
N ALA A 35 -5.15 14.68 6.24
CA ALA A 35 -4.39 15.90 6.55
C ALA A 35 -3.02 15.96 5.85
N VAL A 36 -2.62 14.89 5.14
CA VAL A 36 -1.34 14.78 4.47
C VAL A 36 -1.53 14.85 2.96
N GLU A 37 -0.83 15.78 2.33
CA GLU A 37 -0.77 15.84 0.87
C GLU A 37 0.30 14.89 0.34
N ASN A 38 -0.10 14.08 -0.65
CA ASN A 38 0.71 13.14 -1.40
C ASN A 38 1.57 12.21 -0.51
N PRO A 39 0.96 11.50 0.46
CA PRO A 39 1.68 10.68 1.42
C PRO A 39 2.45 9.53 0.76
N VAL A 40 3.72 9.39 1.14
CA VAL A 40 4.56 8.23 0.86
C VAL A 40 4.80 7.48 2.17
N PHE A 41 4.37 6.23 2.23
CA PHE A 41 4.51 5.38 3.41
C PHE A 41 5.26 4.10 3.10
N LEU A 42 6.48 3.99 3.64
CA LEU A 42 7.37 2.87 3.41
C LEU A 42 7.38 1.94 4.63
N ARG A 43 7.28 0.64 4.38
CA ARG A 43 7.43 -0.39 5.41
C ARG A 43 8.07 -1.63 4.82
N PRO A 44 8.72 -2.48 5.64
CA PRO A 44 9.20 -3.78 5.18
C PRO A 44 8.07 -4.60 4.52
N ARG A 45 8.46 -5.61 3.73
CA ARG A 45 7.51 -6.56 3.13
C ARG A 45 6.61 -7.16 4.21
N ARG A 46 5.39 -7.54 3.83
CA ARG A 46 4.43 -8.24 4.71
C ARG A 46 3.92 -7.44 5.93
N PHE A 47 4.06 -6.11 5.95
CA PHE A 47 3.45 -5.26 6.98
C PHE A 47 1.97 -4.89 6.74
N GLY A 48 1.34 -5.37 5.67
CA GLY A 48 -0.07 -5.08 5.35
C GLY A 48 -0.28 -3.84 4.47
N LYS A 49 0.76 -3.36 3.78
CA LYS A 49 0.68 -2.21 2.85
C LYS A 49 -0.42 -2.37 1.79
N SER A 50 -0.45 -3.50 1.09
CA SER A 50 -1.45 -3.77 0.04
C SER A 50 -2.88 -3.84 0.57
N LEU A 51 -3.06 -4.38 1.79
CA LEU A 51 -4.36 -4.37 2.45
C LEU A 51 -4.83 -2.93 2.76
N LEU A 52 -3.92 -2.08 3.25
CA LEU A 52 -4.19 -0.65 3.44
C LEU A 52 -4.54 0.03 2.11
N CYS A 53 -3.79 -0.22 1.03
CA CYS A 53 -4.10 0.30 -0.30
C CYS A 53 -5.52 -0.08 -0.74
N ARG A 54 -5.90 -1.36 -0.61
CA ARG A 54 -7.25 -1.82 -0.96
C ARG A 54 -8.33 -1.17 -0.07
N MET A 55 -8.06 -1.00 1.22
CA MET A 55 -8.97 -0.34 2.15
C MET A 55 -9.18 1.14 1.80
N LEU A 56 -8.10 1.88 1.46
CA LEU A 56 -8.20 3.27 0.97
C LEU A 56 -8.98 3.33 -0.35
N GLU A 57 -8.73 2.40 -1.27
CA GLU A 57 -9.50 2.32 -2.51
C GLU A 57 -10.98 2.13 -2.22
N CYS A 58 -11.36 1.23 -1.30
CA CYS A 58 -12.77 1.05 -0.93
C CYS A 58 -13.37 2.31 -0.31
N TYR A 59 -12.62 2.97 0.57
CA TYR A 59 -13.11 4.13 1.33
C TYR A 59 -13.37 5.35 0.44
N TYR A 60 -12.45 5.68 -0.48
CA TYR A 60 -12.59 6.87 -1.32
C TYR A 60 -13.46 6.67 -2.55
N ASN A 61 -13.64 5.43 -3.02
CA ASN A 61 -14.29 5.14 -4.29
C ASN A 61 -15.79 5.47 -4.29
N ILE A 62 -16.21 6.44 -5.10
CA ILE A 62 -17.60 6.84 -5.28
C ILE A 62 -18.50 5.69 -5.76
N GLY A 63 -17.95 4.74 -6.53
CA GLY A 63 -18.66 3.56 -7.00
C GLY A 63 -18.98 2.53 -5.91
N GLN A 64 -18.41 2.68 -4.70
CA GLN A 64 -18.68 1.81 -3.56
C GLN A 64 -19.57 2.45 -2.48
N ARG A 65 -20.22 3.59 -2.78
CA ARG A 65 -21.08 4.30 -1.82
C ARG A 65 -22.15 3.40 -1.19
N ASP A 66 -22.81 2.56 -1.98
CA ASP A 66 -23.87 1.66 -1.48
C ASP A 66 -23.34 0.54 -0.57
N GLN A 67 -22.03 0.29 -0.60
CA GLN A 67 -21.34 -0.74 0.20
C GLN A 67 -20.67 -0.15 1.45
N PHE A 68 -20.75 1.17 1.69
CA PHE A 68 -20.05 1.82 2.80
C PHE A 68 -20.44 1.23 4.16
N ALA A 69 -21.73 1.04 4.41
CA ALA A 69 -22.22 0.49 5.69
C ALA A 69 -21.77 -0.97 5.90
N GLU A 70 -21.76 -1.80 4.84
CA GLU A 70 -21.27 -3.17 4.88
C GLU A 70 -19.77 -3.20 5.20
N LEU A 71 -18.98 -2.43 4.43
CA LEU A 71 -17.52 -2.48 4.48
C LEU A 71 -16.96 -1.79 5.73
N PHE A 72 -17.48 -0.62 6.11
CA PHE A 72 -16.89 0.22 7.16
C PHE A 72 -17.74 0.34 8.41
N GLY A 73 -19.04 -0.01 8.42
CA GLY A 73 -19.94 0.28 9.55
C GLY A 73 -19.48 -0.30 10.90
N HIS A 74 -18.69 -1.37 10.89
CA HIS A 74 -18.11 -2.01 12.08
C HIS A 74 -16.77 -1.41 12.51
N THR A 75 -16.23 -0.45 11.77
CA THR A 75 -14.93 0.20 12.00
C THR A 75 -15.11 1.61 12.55
N TRP A 76 -14.04 2.17 13.10
CA TRP A 76 -14.01 3.53 13.60
C TRP A 76 -14.35 4.55 12.51
N ILE A 77 -13.78 4.43 11.30
CA ILE A 77 -14.05 5.39 10.21
C ILE A 77 -15.48 5.28 9.67
N GLY A 78 -16.12 4.11 9.75
CA GLY A 78 -17.53 3.99 9.40
C GLY A 78 -18.45 4.66 10.40
N GLN A 79 -18.04 4.73 11.67
CA GLN A 79 -18.74 5.47 12.73
C GLN A 79 -18.37 6.97 12.72
N HIS A 80 -17.25 7.34 12.12
CA HIS A 80 -16.73 8.71 12.03
C HIS A 80 -16.32 9.06 10.58
N PRO A 81 -17.25 8.99 9.61
CA PRO A 81 -16.93 9.23 8.21
C PRO A 81 -16.43 10.66 8.00
N THR A 82 -15.37 10.80 7.21
CA THR A 82 -14.83 12.09 6.78
C THR A 82 -15.59 12.61 5.55
N PRO A 83 -15.47 13.90 5.18
CA PRO A 83 -16.06 14.41 3.94
C PRO A 83 -15.57 13.72 2.66
N LEU A 84 -14.45 13.00 2.69
CA LEU A 84 -13.88 12.30 1.52
C LEU A 84 -14.38 10.86 1.34
N HIS A 85 -15.18 10.32 2.25
CA HIS A 85 -15.76 8.98 2.07
C HIS A 85 -16.58 8.91 0.77
N ASN A 86 -16.28 7.94 -0.10
CA ASN A 86 -16.92 7.70 -1.40
C ASN A 86 -17.13 8.99 -2.23
N SER A 87 -16.15 9.90 -2.24
CA SER A 87 -16.22 11.18 -2.95
C SER A 87 -15.33 11.25 -4.20
N CYS A 88 -14.49 10.24 -4.45
CA CYS A 88 -13.46 10.27 -5.50
C CYS A 88 -13.61 9.08 -6.45
N MET A 89 -13.11 9.22 -7.68
CA MET A 89 -12.82 8.08 -8.54
C MET A 89 -11.45 7.52 -8.17
N THR A 90 -11.27 6.21 -8.03
CA THR A 90 -10.00 5.62 -7.59
C THR A 90 -9.24 4.98 -8.73
N VAL A 91 -7.92 5.23 -8.75
CA VAL A 91 -6.96 4.55 -9.64
C VAL A 91 -5.93 3.87 -8.76
N ALA A 92 -6.01 2.55 -8.65
CA ALA A 92 -5.01 1.74 -7.97
C ALA A 92 -4.03 1.17 -9.00
N LEU A 93 -2.74 1.38 -8.76
CA LEU A 93 -1.62 0.92 -9.57
C LEU A 93 -0.71 0.08 -8.69
N ASP A 94 -0.70 -1.23 -8.92
CA ASP A 94 0.22 -2.15 -8.26
C ASP A 94 1.44 -2.38 -9.16
N PHE A 95 2.64 -1.98 -8.76
CA PHE A 95 3.86 -2.17 -9.56
C PHE A 95 4.58 -3.49 -9.26
N SER A 96 4.03 -4.34 -8.40
CA SER A 96 4.50 -5.72 -8.19
C SER A 96 4.40 -6.57 -9.46
N VAL A 97 3.40 -6.29 -10.31
CA VAL A 97 3.10 -7.04 -11.55
C VAL A 97 3.93 -6.60 -12.76
N VAL A 98 4.74 -5.55 -12.63
CA VAL A 98 5.67 -5.13 -13.69
C VAL A 98 6.88 -6.05 -13.64
N GLU A 99 7.00 -6.95 -14.62
CA GLU A 99 8.04 -7.97 -14.63
C GLU A 99 9.45 -7.38 -14.77
N PRO A 100 10.45 -7.93 -14.05
CA PRO A 100 11.84 -7.58 -14.31
C PRO A 100 12.25 -8.07 -15.68
N SER A 101 12.57 -7.14 -16.57
CA SER A 101 13.14 -7.48 -17.87
C SER A 101 14.61 -7.09 -18.00
N ALA A 102 15.28 -7.66 -19.00
CA ALA A 102 16.68 -7.39 -19.33
C ALA A 102 16.92 -5.97 -19.87
N THR A 103 15.88 -5.23 -20.25
CA THR A 103 16.01 -3.90 -20.88
C THR A 103 15.00 -2.90 -20.31
N ILE A 104 15.37 -1.61 -20.28
CA ILE A 104 14.46 -0.50 -19.91
C ILE A 104 13.26 -0.42 -20.83
N ALA A 105 13.44 -0.65 -22.13
CA ALA A 105 12.34 -0.62 -23.10
C ALA A 105 11.23 -1.62 -22.77
N GLN A 106 11.57 -2.82 -22.28
CA GLN A 106 10.58 -3.80 -21.87
C GLN A 106 9.91 -3.42 -20.54
N ILE A 107 10.66 -2.90 -19.57
CA ILE A 107 10.09 -2.37 -18.32
C ILE A 107 9.09 -1.24 -18.62
N GLU A 108 9.47 -0.30 -19.50
CA GLU A 108 8.60 0.78 -19.95
C GLU A 108 7.36 0.24 -20.68
N HIS A 109 7.52 -0.77 -21.53
CA HIS A 109 6.42 -1.42 -22.22
C HIS A 109 5.41 -2.02 -21.24
N ASP A 110 5.87 -2.77 -20.25
CA ASP A 110 4.99 -3.43 -19.27
C ASP A 110 4.36 -2.42 -18.31
N PHE A 111 5.11 -1.38 -17.92
CA PHE A 111 4.59 -0.22 -17.20
C PHE A 111 3.47 0.49 -17.98
N LYS A 112 3.68 0.77 -19.28
CA LYS A 112 2.67 1.38 -20.16
C LYS A 112 1.43 0.50 -20.24
N ARG A 113 1.60 -0.79 -20.52
CA ARG A 113 0.49 -1.75 -20.62
C ARG A 113 -0.36 -1.72 -19.34
N HIS A 114 0.27 -1.85 -18.18
CA HIS A 114 -0.42 -1.89 -16.89
C HIS A 114 -1.16 -0.59 -16.57
N CYS A 115 -0.45 0.54 -16.61
CA CYS A 115 -1.04 1.82 -16.22
C CYS A 115 -2.08 2.32 -17.22
N ASN A 116 -1.82 2.22 -18.52
CA ASN A 116 -2.79 2.63 -19.54
C ASN A 116 -4.06 1.77 -19.46
N TYR A 117 -3.94 0.47 -19.18
CA TYR A 117 -5.10 -0.37 -18.95
C TYR A 117 -5.90 0.05 -17.70
N ALA A 118 -5.22 0.37 -16.60
CA ALA A 118 -5.89 0.87 -15.40
C ALA A 118 -6.65 2.20 -15.65
N LEU A 119 -6.06 3.11 -16.44
CA LEU A 119 -6.71 4.35 -16.87
C LEU A 119 -7.89 4.08 -17.82
N ASP A 120 -7.74 3.13 -18.74
CA ASP A 120 -8.79 2.74 -19.69
C ASP A 120 -10.03 2.20 -18.96
N LEU A 121 -9.81 1.39 -17.91
CA LEU A 121 -10.87 0.82 -17.08
C LEU A 121 -11.73 1.85 -16.34
N LEU A 122 -11.26 3.10 -16.18
CA LEU A 122 -12.06 4.14 -15.52
C LEU A 122 -13.43 4.32 -16.18
N ARG A 123 -13.52 4.26 -17.50
CA ARG A 123 -14.81 4.40 -18.21
C ARG A 123 -15.78 3.27 -17.92
N VAL A 124 -15.26 2.08 -17.64
CA VAL A 124 -16.05 0.89 -17.29
C VAL A 124 -16.48 0.95 -15.82
N ARG A 125 -15.60 1.45 -14.94
CA ARG A 125 -15.89 1.60 -13.51
C ARG A 125 -16.84 2.75 -13.20
N TYR A 126 -16.79 3.83 -13.99
CA TYR A 126 -17.56 5.06 -13.76
C TYR A 126 -18.35 5.51 -15.00
N PRO A 127 -19.20 4.65 -15.60
CA PRO A 127 -19.88 4.95 -16.86
C PRO A 127 -20.83 6.17 -16.74
N THR A 128 -21.39 6.39 -15.55
CA THR A 128 -22.26 7.54 -15.27
C THR A 128 -21.52 8.87 -15.22
N LEU A 129 -20.23 8.88 -14.86
CA LEU A 129 -19.41 10.09 -14.75
C LEU A 129 -18.58 10.34 -16.02
N LEU A 130 -18.01 9.28 -16.57
CA LEU A 130 -17.08 9.34 -17.69
C LEU A 130 -17.73 8.99 -19.02
N GLY A 131 -19.04 8.72 -19.02
CA GLY A 131 -19.81 8.36 -20.21
C GLY A 131 -19.64 6.89 -20.59
N ASP A 132 -20.70 6.32 -21.15
CA ASP A 132 -20.68 4.96 -21.68
C ASP A 132 -20.07 4.96 -23.10
N PRO A 133 -19.00 4.19 -23.34
CA PRO A 133 -18.35 4.11 -24.66
C PRO A 133 -19.27 3.65 -25.79
N SER A 134 -20.34 2.94 -25.45
CA SER A 134 -21.33 2.42 -26.40
C SER A 134 -22.32 3.49 -26.89
N THR A 135 -22.43 4.64 -26.20
CA THR A 135 -23.47 5.64 -26.47
C THR A 135 -23.11 6.67 -27.53
N GLY A 136 -21.85 6.76 -27.97
CA GLY A 136 -21.42 7.59 -29.11
C GLY A 136 -21.63 9.11 -28.98
N SER A 137 -22.00 9.61 -27.80
CA SER A 137 -22.53 10.97 -27.60
C SER A 137 -21.50 12.11 -27.67
N GLY A 138 -20.22 11.82 -27.96
CA GLY A 138 -19.12 12.80 -27.89
C GLY A 138 -18.89 13.37 -26.47
N GLN A 139 -19.66 12.89 -25.49
CA GLN A 139 -19.59 13.31 -24.10
C GLN A 139 -18.83 12.33 -23.21
N ALA A 140 -18.33 11.23 -23.76
CA ALA A 140 -17.57 10.23 -23.02
C ALA A 140 -16.07 10.56 -23.01
N LEU A 141 -15.36 10.06 -21.99
CA LEU A 141 -13.91 10.04 -21.93
C LEU A 141 -13.40 9.23 -23.13
N PRO A 142 -12.52 9.80 -23.98
CA PRO A 142 -11.97 9.08 -25.13
C PRO A 142 -11.27 7.77 -24.74
N PRO A 143 -11.20 6.80 -25.66
CA PRO A 143 -10.38 5.62 -25.47
C PRO A 143 -8.93 5.99 -25.17
N VAL A 144 -8.28 5.27 -24.26
CA VAL A 144 -6.88 5.47 -23.90
C VAL A 144 -6.04 4.80 -24.98
N ASP A 145 -5.08 5.51 -25.56
CA ASP A 145 -4.15 4.87 -26.48
C ASP A 145 -3.13 4.06 -25.68
N LEU A 146 -3.28 2.74 -25.70
CA LEU A 146 -2.40 1.82 -24.98
C LEU A 146 -0.93 1.91 -25.42
N LYS A 147 -0.64 2.45 -26.62
CA LYS A 147 0.72 2.63 -27.14
C LYS A 147 1.36 3.96 -26.71
N ASP A 148 0.54 4.95 -26.36
CA ASP A 148 1.03 6.26 -25.92
C ASP A 148 1.60 6.18 -24.49
N THR A 149 2.31 7.23 -24.09
CA THR A 149 2.85 7.38 -22.75
C THR A 149 1.74 7.47 -21.71
N VAL A 150 1.98 6.86 -20.55
CA VAL A 150 1.05 6.95 -19.41
C VAL A 150 0.82 8.39 -18.99
N ALA A 151 1.85 9.23 -19.09
CA ALA A 151 1.75 10.65 -18.78
C ALA A 151 0.77 11.40 -19.70
N ALA A 152 0.80 11.16 -21.01
CA ALA A 152 -0.12 11.77 -21.96
C ALA A 152 -1.56 11.32 -21.70
N ASN A 153 -1.77 10.01 -21.52
CA ASN A 153 -3.09 9.46 -21.21
C ASN A 153 -3.65 9.99 -19.89
N LEU A 154 -2.85 10.02 -18.83
CA LEU A 154 -3.23 10.58 -17.54
C LEU A 154 -3.57 12.07 -17.65
N ALA A 155 -2.78 12.84 -18.40
CA ALA A 155 -3.07 14.26 -18.64
C ALA A 155 -4.41 14.45 -19.35
N GLY A 156 -4.72 13.62 -20.37
CA GLY A 156 -6.01 13.63 -21.05
C GLY A 156 -7.18 13.31 -20.11
N VAL A 157 -7.03 12.31 -19.24
CA VAL A 157 -8.03 12.00 -18.19
C VAL A 157 -8.22 13.19 -17.24
N CYS A 158 -7.12 13.78 -16.76
CA CYS A 158 -7.19 14.93 -15.85
C CYS A 158 -7.85 16.15 -16.50
N GLN A 159 -7.53 16.43 -17.77
CA GLN A 159 -8.15 17.51 -18.54
C GLN A 159 -9.65 17.28 -18.72
N PHE A 160 -10.06 16.04 -19.00
CA PHE A 160 -11.47 15.67 -19.12
C PHE A 160 -12.21 15.89 -17.80
N ILE A 161 -11.65 15.43 -16.68
CA ILE A 161 -12.21 15.63 -15.34
C ILE A 161 -12.33 17.12 -15.01
N GLY A 162 -11.26 17.89 -15.22
CA GLY A 162 -11.23 19.32 -14.92
C GLY A 162 -12.20 20.14 -15.77
N SER A 163 -12.25 19.90 -17.09
CA SER A 163 -13.14 20.64 -18.00
C SER A 163 -14.63 20.43 -17.70
N ARG A 164 -14.98 19.27 -17.12
CA ARG A 164 -16.35 18.89 -16.77
C ARG A 164 -16.67 19.04 -15.28
N ARG A 165 -15.69 19.44 -14.46
CA ARG A 165 -15.81 19.56 -13.00
C ARG A 165 -16.34 18.26 -12.36
N LEU A 166 -15.83 17.12 -12.84
CA LEU A 166 -16.18 15.81 -12.30
C LEU A 166 -15.48 15.58 -10.95
N PRO A 167 -15.95 14.61 -10.14
CA PRO A 167 -15.23 14.17 -8.96
C PRO A 167 -13.76 13.86 -9.28
N PRO A 168 -12.81 14.24 -8.41
CA PRO A 168 -11.39 14.07 -8.68
C PRO A 168 -10.95 12.61 -8.54
N LEU A 169 -9.76 12.31 -9.06
CA LEU A 169 -9.09 11.03 -8.86
C LEU A 169 -8.42 10.95 -7.47
N TYR A 170 -8.51 9.80 -6.81
CA TYR A 170 -7.60 9.42 -5.74
C TYR A 170 -6.69 8.31 -6.27
N VAL A 171 -5.40 8.61 -6.40
CA VAL A 171 -4.42 7.68 -6.99
C VAL A 171 -3.70 6.93 -5.87
N ILE A 172 -3.62 5.61 -6.00
CA ILE A 172 -2.95 4.72 -5.05
C ILE A 172 -1.88 3.96 -5.82
N ILE A 173 -0.63 4.03 -5.38
CA ILE A 173 0.51 3.33 -5.98
C ILE A 173 1.09 2.37 -4.94
N ASP A 174 0.96 1.08 -5.18
CA ASP A 174 1.56 0.02 -4.36
C ASP A 174 2.85 -0.51 -4.99
N GLU A 175 3.77 -0.91 -4.13
CA GLU A 175 5.14 -1.35 -4.45
C GLU A 175 5.85 -0.49 -5.51
N TYR A 176 5.80 0.84 -5.34
CA TYR A 176 6.32 1.80 -6.34
C TYR A 176 7.80 1.57 -6.70
N ASP A 177 8.56 0.97 -5.79
CA ASP A 177 9.99 0.69 -5.85
C ASP A 177 10.32 -0.73 -6.32
N ASN A 178 9.32 -1.57 -6.63
CA ASN A 178 9.52 -2.99 -6.93
C ASN A 178 10.52 -3.23 -8.07
N PHE A 179 10.33 -2.58 -9.22
CA PHE A 179 11.23 -2.74 -10.36
C PHE A 179 12.66 -2.34 -10.02
N ALA A 180 12.86 -1.30 -9.20
CA ALA A 180 14.18 -0.82 -8.83
C ALA A 180 14.84 -1.75 -7.82
N ASN A 181 14.08 -2.27 -6.85
CA ASN A 181 14.53 -3.29 -5.92
C ASN A 181 15.03 -4.53 -6.67
N GLN A 182 14.34 -4.93 -7.73
CA GLN A 182 14.75 -6.06 -8.55
C GLN A 182 16.02 -5.76 -9.37
N LEU A 183 16.16 -4.55 -9.92
CA LEU A 183 17.40 -4.14 -10.61
C LEU A 183 18.60 -4.10 -9.67
N ILE A 184 18.44 -3.58 -8.46
CA ILE A 184 19.48 -3.57 -7.41
C ILE A 184 19.84 -5.00 -7.00
N THR A 185 18.84 -5.84 -6.74
CA THR A 185 19.06 -7.23 -6.32
C THR A 185 19.74 -8.05 -7.42
N GLY A 186 19.39 -7.79 -8.69
CA GLY A 186 19.97 -8.42 -9.87
C GLY A 186 21.33 -7.86 -10.29
N HIS A 187 21.93 -6.93 -9.53
CA HIS A 187 23.22 -6.29 -9.85
C HIS A 187 23.21 -5.56 -11.21
N ARG A 188 22.12 -4.88 -11.55
CA ARG A 188 21.90 -4.21 -12.84
C ARG A 188 22.04 -2.68 -12.73
N ASP A 189 23.15 -2.21 -12.20
CA ASP A 189 23.38 -0.78 -11.88
C ASP A 189 23.26 0.17 -13.07
N GLN A 190 23.55 -0.31 -14.30
CA GLN A 190 23.39 0.49 -15.51
C GLN A 190 21.91 0.75 -15.82
N LEU A 191 21.07 -0.29 -15.76
CA LEU A 191 19.63 -0.16 -15.98
C LEU A 191 18.99 0.68 -14.87
N TYR A 192 19.43 0.51 -13.62
CA TYR A 192 18.98 1.37 -12.53
C TYR A 192 19.25 2.85 -12.83
N ARG A 193 20.48 3.19 -13.24
CA ARG A 193 20.84 4.56 -13.62
C ARG A 193 20.05 5.08 -14.81
N GLU A 194 19.73 4.24 -15.80
CA GLU A 194 18.89 4.61 -16.94
C GLU A 194 17.44 4.90 -16.53
N LEU A 195 16.91 4.12 -15.59
CA LEU A 195 15.57 4.29 -15.04
C LEU A 195 15.42 5.58 -14.22
N THR A 196 16.50 6.02 -13.57
CA THR A 196 16.50 7.21 -12.71
C THR A 196 16.95 8.50 -13.41
N ARG A 197 17.25 8.46 -14.72
CA ARG A 197 17.61 9.66 -15.49
C ARG A 197 16.48 10.69 -15.54
N ASP A 198 16.85 11.94 -15.78
CA ASP A 198 15.92 13.08 -15.86
C ASP A 198 14.82 12.95 -16.91
N ASP A 199 15.09 12.21 -17.98
CA ASP A 199 14.23 11.94 -19.13
C ASP A 199 13.49 10.59 -19.05
N SER A 200 13.52 9.91 -17.90
CA SER A 200 12.86 8.60 -17.76
C SER A 200 11.34 8.67 -17.83
N PHE A 201 10.73 7.58 -18.28
CA PHE A 201 9.27 7.44 -18.35
C PHE A 201 8.61 7.55 -16.97
N LEU A 202 9.27 7.06 -15.91
CA LEU A 202 8.78 7.16 -14.53
C LEU A 202 8.72 8.60 -14.06
N LYS A 203 9.80 9.36 -14.26
CA LYS A 203 9.85 10.79 -13.87
C LYS A 203 8.79 11.59 -14.64
N THR A 204 8.57 11.25 -15.91
CA THR A 204 7.51 11.86 -16.72
C THR A 204 6.11 11.54 -16.19
N PHE A 205 5.86 10.28 -15.79
CA PHE A 205 4.61 9.88 -15.14
C PHE A 205 4.35 10.61 -13.83
N PHE A 206 5.35 10.71 -12.96
CA PHE A 206 5.26 11.43 -11.69
C PHE A 206 5.01 12.94 -11.87
N LYS A 207 5.65 13.57 -12.88
CA LYS A 207 5.34 14.95 -13.25
C LYS A 207 3.88 15.13 -13.68
N ALA A 208 3.31 14.16 -14.40
CA ALA A 208 1.90 14.18 -14.78
C ALA A 208 0.95 14.06 -13.58
N LEU A 209 1.28 13.21 -12.59
CA LEU A 209 0.55 13.16 -11.31
C LEU A 209 0.59 14.52 -10.59
N LYS A 210 1.77 15.17 -10.56
CA LYS A 210 1.93 16.50 -9.96
C LYS A 210 1.06 17.55 -10.64
N GLU A 211 1.00 17.55 -11.97
CA GLU A 211 0.12 18.50 -12.70
C GLU A 211 -1.37 18.18 -12.45
N GLY A 212 -1.74 16.90 -12.38
CA GLY A 212 -3.09 16.49 -11.98
C GLY A 212 -3.48 16.97 -10.57
N ARG A 213 -2.54 16.95 -9.62
CA ARG A 213 -2.73 17.53 -8.27
C ARG A 213 -2.92 19.04 -8.32
N LYS A 214 -2.08 19.75 -9.08
CA LYS A 214 -2.13 21.20 -9.25
C LYS A 214 -3.43 21.70 -9.88
N THR A 215 -4.00 20.94 -10.83
CA THR A 215 -5.28 21.28 -11.48
C THR A 215 -6.51 20.91 -10.64
N GLY A 216 -6.33 20.16 -9.55
CA GLY A 216 -7.44 19.63 -8.74
C GLY A 216 -8.15 18.42 -9.37
N ALA A 217 -7.71 17.94 -10.53
CA ALA A 217 -8.24 16.73 -11.14
C ALA A 217 -7.85 15.45 -10.37
N ILE A 218 -6.75 15.52 -9.60
CA ILE A 218 -6.35 14.50 -8.62
C ILE A 218 -6.48 15.12 -7.22
N ALA A 219 -7.22 14.47 -6.32
CA ALA A 219 -7.45 14.89 -4.94
C ALA A 219 -6.32 14.49 -3.98
N ASN A 220 -5.70 13.33 -4.20
CA ASN A 220 -4.47 12.94 -3.50
C ASN A 220 -3.76 11.78 -4.21
N VAL A 221 -2.49 11.56 -3.86
CA VAL A 221 -1.71 10.39 -4.31
C VAL A 221 -1.12 9.68 -3.08
N PHE A 222 -1.57 8.46 -2.80
CA PHE A 222 -0.97 7.61 -1.76
C PHE A 222 0.04 6.65 -2.40
N ILE A 223 1.27 6.63 -1.90
CA ILE A 223 2.34 5.78 -2.42
C ILE A 223 2.88 4.90 -1.31
N THR A 224 3.12 3.63 -1.61
CA THR A 224 3.72 2.70 -0.65
C THR A 224 4.75 1.79 -1.31
N GLY A 225 5.72 1.32 -0.52
CA GLY A 225 6.89 0.57 -0.99
C GLY A 225 7.78 0.12 0.16
N VAL A 226 9.03 -0.24 -0.15
CA VAL A 226 10.02 -0.72 0.83
C VAL A 226 11.18 0.25 1.02
N LEU A 227 11.84 0.67 -0.06
CA LEU A 227 13.09 1.44 -0.05
C LEU A 227 12.89 2.87 -0.56
N PRO A 228 13.44 3.89 0.12
CA PRO A 228 13.40 5.27 -0.35
C PRO A 228 14.39 5.53 -1.51
N ILE A 229 15.25 4.55 -1.85
CA ILE A 229 16.43 4.69 -2.71
C ILE A 229 16.08 5.19 -4.13
N THR A 230 14.90 4.84 -4.63
CA THR A 230 14.38 5.33 -5.91
C THR A 230 13.84 6.75 -5.87
N MET A 231 13.54 7.27 -4.69
CA MET A 231 12.82 8.52 -4.56
C MET A 231 13.70 9.75 -4.55
N ASP A 232 15.00 9.74 -4.24
CA ASP A 232 15.79 10.97 -4.41
C ASP A 232 15.88 11.38 -5.89
N ASP A 233 16.00 10.39 -6.78
CA ASP A 233 15.99 10.61 -8.22
C ASP A 233 14.57 10.86 -8.76
N LEU A 234 13.54 10.15 -8.27
CA LEU A 234 12.13 10.35 -8.65
C LEU A 234 11.48 11.59 -7.97
N ALA A 235 12.01 12.08 -6.86
CA ALA A 235 11.51 13.22 -6.09
C ALA A 235 11.64 14.50 -6.89
N SER A 236 12.64 14.60 -7.77
CA SER A 236 12.69 15.70 -8.75
C SER A 236 11.46 15.73 -9.67
N GLY A 237 10.83 14.57 -9.95
CA GLY A 237 9.58 14.44 -10.70
C GLY A 237 8.32 14.65 -9.85
N PHE A 238 8.36 14.32 -8.56
CA PHE A 238 7.22 14.40 -7.63
C PHE A 238 7.57 15.08 -6.30
N ASN A 239 8.19 16.26 -6.33
CA ASN A 239 8.68 16.97 -5.14
C ASN A 239 7.58 17.52 -4.21
N ILE A 240 6.33 17.16 -4.45
CA ILE A 240 5.18 17.47 -3.60
C ILE A 240 4.83 16.29 -2.67
N ALA A 241 5.56 15.18 -2.77
CA ALA A 241 5.42 14.00 -1.94
C ALA A 241 5.84 14.28 -0.50
N ARG A 242 5.06 13.77 0.47
CA ARG A 242 5.41 13.85 1.89
C ARG A 242 5.68 12.46 2.45
N PHE A 243 6.91 12.23 2.90
CA PHE A 243 7.29 10.98 3.57
C PHE A 243 6.73 10.95 4.99
N ILE A 244 5.81 10.02 5.24
CA ILE A 244 5.19 9.82 6.56
C ILE A 244 5.71 8.58 7.29
N THR A 245 6.68 7.88 6.69
CA THR A 245 7.31 6.66 7.24
C THR A 245 7.83 6.83 8.66
N LEU A 246 8.43 7.99 8.96
CA LEU A 246 9.08 8.31 10.25
C LEU A 246 8.26 9.29 11.09
N GLU A 247 7.03 9.60 10.68
CA GLU A 247 6.15 10.48 11.43
C GLU A 247 5.51 9.68 12.59
N PRO A 248 5.71 10.09 13.87
CA PRO A 248 5.19 9.36 15.03
C PRO A 248 3.69 9.10 14.96
N GLY A 249 2.93 10.05 14.39
CA GLY A 249 1.48 9.97 14.24
C GLY A 249 0.99 8.84 13.33
N PHE A 250 1.87 8.24 12.54
CA PHE A 250 1.59 7.16 11.59
C PHE A 250 2.39 5.87 11.89
N GLU A 251 3.18 5.82 12.96
CA GLU A 251 4.07 4.69 13.26
C GLU A 251 3.32 3.35 13.25
N ALA A 252 2.23 3.29 14.03
CA ALA A 252 1.36 2.11 14.18
C ALA A 252 0.21 2.03 13.15
N MET A 253 0.27 2.78 12.04
CA MET A 253 -0.71 2.67 10.95
C MET A 253 -0.66 1.29 10.27
N LEU A 254 0.52 0.66 10.27
CA LEU A 254 0.73 -0.72 9.83
C LEU A 254 1.47 -1.50 10.92
N GLY A 255 1.26 -2.82 10.96
CA GLY A 255 1.67 -3.65 12.08
C GLY A 255 0.69 -3.55 13.25
N PHE A 256 0.91 -4.36 14.29
CA PHE A 256 0.05 -4.36 15.48
C PHE A 256 0.81 -3.91 16.72
N THR A 257 0.14 -3.22 17.64
CA THR A 257 0.66 -2.92 18.98
C THR A 257 0.47 -4.11 19.91
N GLN A 258 1.08 -4.09 21.10
CA GLN A 258 0.86 -5.16 22.07
C GLN A 258 -0.62 -5.26 22.47
N ALA A 259 -1.26 -4.13 22.73
CA ALA A 259 -2.66 -4.09 23.12
C ALA A 259 -3.59 -4.64 22.03
N GLU A 260 -3.28 -4.38 20.75
CA GLU A 260 -4.03 -4.94 19.62
C GLU A 260 -3.84 -6.44 19.48
N VAL A 261 -2.62 -6.95 19.70
CA VAL A 261 -2.35 -8.39 19.71
C VAL A 261 -3.06 -9.07 20.87
N ASP A 262 -3.06 -8.47 22.06
CA ASP A 262 -3.76 -8.99 23.23
C ASP A 262 -5.27 -9.11 22.98
N ALA A 263 -5.90 -8.05 22.46
CA ALA A 263 -7.31 -8.06 22.11
C ALA A 263 -7.63 -9.11 21.03
N LEU A 264 -6.79 -9.21 20.00
CA LEU A 264 -6.95 -10.20 18.94
C LEU A 264 -6.86 -11.64 19.48
N LEU A 265 -5.89 -11.92 20.34
CA LEU A 265 -5.72 -13.22 20.98
C LEU A 265 -6.91 -13.55 21.88
N ASP A 266 -7.39 -12.59 22.67
CA ASP A 266 -8.53 -12.81 23.55
C ASP A 266 -9.83 -13.11 22.77
N GLU A 267 -10.05 -12.43 21.64
CA GLU A 267 -11.14 -12.79 20.73
C GLU A 267 -10.97 -14.20 20.14
N ILE A 268 -9.76 -14.56 19.68
CA ILE A 268 -9.48 -15.88 19.09
C ILE A 268 -9.67 -16.99 20.12
N TYR A 269 -9.17 -16.83 21.35
CA TYR A 269 -9.32 -17.83 22.41
C TYR A 269 -10.79 -18.08 22.73
N ARG A 270 -11.59 -17.02 22.77
CA ARG A 270 -13.05 -17.11 22.99
C ARG A 270 -13.75 -17.78 21.81
N ASP A 271 -13.50 -17.33 20.59
CA ASP A 271 -14.24 -17.75 19.40
C ASP A 271 -13.90 -19.19 18.96
N TYR A 272 -12.67 -19.67 19.21
CA TYR A 272 -12.22 -21.03 18.88
C TYR A 272 -12.19 -22.00 20.07
N GLU A 273 -12.59 -21.54 21.25
CA GLU A 273 -12.59 -22.31 22.51
C GLU A 273 -11.21 -22.92 22.81
N MET A 274 -10.17 -22.10 22.72
CA MET A 274 -8.79 -22.51 22.98
C MET A 274 -8.56 -22.67 24.49
N ASP A 275 -7.67 -23.57 24.89
CA ASP A 275 -7.36 -23.80 26.31
C ASP A 275 -6.74 -22.54 26.94
N PRO A 276 -7.41 -21.88 27.92
CA PRO A 276 -6.89 -20.69 28.56
C PRO A 276 -5.54 -20.89 29.26
N ALA A 277 -5.19 -22.13 29.65
CA ALA A 277 -3.89 -22.44 30.24
C ALA A 277 -2.72 -22.15 29.28
N THR A 278 -2.95 -22.24 27.97
CA THR A 278 -1.94 -21.99 26.93
C THR A 278 -1.74 -20.50 26.63
N ARG A 279 -2.64 -19.61 27.08
CA ARG A 279 -2.62 -18.17 26.73
C ARG A 279 -1.31 -17.47 27.06
N ARG A 280 -0.71 -17.79 28.22
CA ARG A 280 0.56 -17.17 28.66
C ARG A 280 1.75 -17.63 27.82
N GLU A 281 1.80 -18.92 27.47
CA GLU A 281 2.87 -19.48 26.66
C GLU A 281 2.81 -18.95 25.23
N VAL A 282 1.62 -18.93 24.63
CA VAL A 282 1.38 -18.39 23.29
C VAL A 282 1.70 -16.90 23.22
N ASP A 283 1.35 -16.12 24.26
CA ASP A 283 1.72 -14.70 24.35
C ASP A 283 3.24 -14.51 24.30
N ALA A 284 3.96 -15.24 25.16
CA ALA A 284 5.40 -15.15 25.25
C ALA A 284 6.06 -15.56 23.93
N LEU A 285 5.57 -16.61 23.28
CA LEU A 285 6.06 -17.06 21.99
C LEU A 285 5.85 -16.00 20.91
N ILE A 286 4.63 -15.46 20.78
CA ILE A 286 4.29 -14.43 19.80
C ILE A 286 5.14 -13.17 20.03
N ARG A 287 5.25 -12.73 21.27
CA ARG A 287 6.05 -11.57 21.65
C ARG A 287 7.51 -11.75 21.29
N ASN A 288 8.09 -12.91 21.57
CA ASN A 288 9.51 -13.17 21.33
C ASN A 288 9.85 -13.34 19.83
N HIS A 289 8.89 -13.75 18.98
CA HIS A 289 9.16 -14.05 17.57
C HIS A 289 8.65 -12.99 16.59
N TYR A 290 7.63 -12.22 16.95
CA TYR A 290 6.94 -11.33 16.02
C TYR A 290 6.96 -9.86 16.42
N ASN A 291 7.28 -9.55 17.69
CA ASN A 291 7.44 -8.19 18.19
C ASN A 291 8.87 -7.67 17.98
N GLY A 292 9.06 -6.36 18.08
CA GLY A 292 10.39 -5.73 18.14
C GLY A 292 10.70 -4.78 16.99
N TYR A 293 9.73 -4.44 16.14
CA TYR A 293 9.92 -3.45 15.08
C TYR A 293 9.71 -2.03 15.60
N HIS A 294 10.76 -1.22 15.58
CA HIS A 294 10.70 0.22 15.84
C HIS A 294 11.01 0.98 14.56
N PHE A 295 10.19 1.98 14.21
CA PHE A 295 10.40 2.76 12.98
C PHE A 295 10.72 4.22 13.27
N VAL A 296 10.19 4.80 14.35
CA VAL A 296 10.38 6.21 14.70
C VAL A 296 11.28 6.37 15.92
N ASN A 297 10.94 5.69 17.01
CA ASN A 297 11.69 5.76 18.25
C ASN A 297 12.14 4.35 18.69
N PRO A 298 13.45 4.07 18.78
CA PRO A 298 13.97 2.79 19.27
C PRO A 298 13.53 2.43 20.70
N ASN A 299 13.15 3.44 21.50
CA ASN A 299 12.63 3.26 22.87
C ASN A 299 11.10 3.36 22.93
N GLY A 300 10.42 3.50 21.78
CA GLY A 300 8.95 3.58 21.68
C GLY A 300 8.27 2.22 21.86
N GLU A 301 6.96 2.15 21.66
CA GLU A 301 6.27 0.86 21.63
C GLU A 301 6.67 0.08 20.36
N PRO A 302 7.16 -1.16 20.48
CA PRO A 302 7.47 -1.97 19.31
C PRO A 302 6.19 -2.45 18.64
N LEU A 303 6.29 -2.69 17.33
CA LEU A 303 5.21 -3.23 16.52
C LEU A 303 5.46 -4.68 16.15
N TYR A 304 4.35 -5.39 15.98
CA TYR A 304 4.29 -6.74 15.45
C TYR A 304 4.15 -6.73 13.93
N ASN A 305 4.83 -7.65 13.25
CA ASN A 305 4.57 -7.91 11.84
C ASN A 305 3.20 -8.60 11.66
N SER A 306 2.23 -7.87 11.12
CA SER A 306 0.84 -8.31 10.99
C SER A 306 0.68 -9.60 10.17
N THR A 307 1.34 -9.72 9.02
CA THR A 307 1.15 -10.90 8.15
C THR A 307 1.77 -12.15 8.74
N ILE A 308 2.95 -12.05 9.36
CA ILE A 308 3.60 -13.21 9.98
C ILE A 308 2.81 -13.65 11.22
N LEU A 309 2.26 -12.71 11.99
CA LEU A 309 1.37 -13.08 13.09
C LEU A 309 0.12 -13.80 12.57
N MET A 310 -0.50 -13.30 11.50
CA MET A 310 -1.68 -13.96 10.91
C MET A 310 -1.37 -15.35 10.36
N PHE A 311 -0.14 -15.60 9.88
CA PHE A 311 0.32 -16.96 9.52
C PHE A 311 0.30 -17.90 10.72
N PHE A 312 0.91 -17.46 11.84
CA PHE A 312 0.90 -18.22 13.08
C PHE A 312 -0.52 -18.52 13.54
N LEU A 313 -1.39 -17.50 13.56
CA LEU A 313 -2.77 -17.63 14.01
C LEU A 313 -3.60 -18.55 13.11
N ASP A 314 -3.37 -18.58 11.79
CA ASP A 314 -4.09 -19.47 10.86
C ASP A 314 -3.80 -20.94 11.19
N TYR A 315 -2.52 -21.26 11.42
CA TYR A 315 -2.12 -22.61 11.81
C TYR A 315 -2.62 -22.95 13.22
N PHE A 316 -2.40 -22.05 14.18
CA PHE A 316 -2.77 -22.25 15.58
C PHE A 316 -4.27 -22.50 15.75
N THR A 317 -5.12 -21.73 15.06
CA THR A 317 -6.58 -21.93 15.12
C THR A 317 -7.06 -23.17 14.37
N ARG A 318 -6.36 -23.60 13.32
CA ARG A 318 -6.72 -24.79 12.54
C ARG A 318 -6.33 -26.10 13.22
N TYR A 319 -5.13 -26.16 13.79
CA TYR A 319 -4.56 -27.40 14.33
C TYR A 319 -4.55 -27.45 15.86
N ARG A 320 -4.82 -26.32 16.54
CA ARG A 320 -4.74 -26.20 18.01
C ARG A 320 -3.36 -26.54 18.57
N GLU A 321 -2.33 -26.36 17.74
CA GLU A 321 -0.94 -26.64 18.03
C GLU A 321 -0.07 -25.47 17.58
N ILE A 322 1.09 -25.31 18.23
CA ILE A 322 2.10 -24.33 17.83
C ILE A 322 2.78 -24.84 16.56
N PRO A 323 2.91 -24.03 15.49
CA PRO A 323 3.63 -24.43 14.28
C PRO A 323 5.08 -24.82 14.60
N GLU A 324 5.56 -25.91 14.00
CA GLU A 324 6.98 -26.30 14.08
C GLU A 324 7.89 -25.18 13.52
N PHE A 325 7.44 -24.53 12.43
CA PHE A 325 8.12 -23.39 11.84
C PHE A 325 7.36 -22.09 12.14
N LEU A 326 7.96 -21.24 12.98
CA LEU A 326 7.38 -19.96 13.37
C LEU A 326 7.53 -18.86 12.30
N THR A 327 8.27 -19.13 11.23
CA THR A 327 8.37 -18.27 10.05
C THR A 327 7.90 -19.04 8.82
N ASP A 328 7.07 -18.39 8.00
CA ASP A 328 6.66 -18.95 6.71
C ASP A 328 7.92 -19.22 5.85
N LEU A 329 8.06 -20.44 5.32
CA LEU A 329 9.18 -20.83 4.46
C LEU A 329 9.26 -19.99 3.17
N ASN A 330 8.14 -19.38 2.74
CA ASN A 330 8.11 -18.38 1.68
C ASN A 330 8.87 -17.08 2.04
N LEU A 331 9.30 -16.92 3.30
CA LEU A 331 10.10 -15.80 3.80
C LEU A 331 11.62 -16.09 3.82
N ARG A 332 12.08 -17.28 3.42
CA ARG A 332 13.52 -17.64 3.47
C ARG A 332 14.40 -16.76 2.59
N THR A 333 13.87 -16.20 1.50
CA THR A 333 14.58 -15.28 0.60
C THR A 333 14.87 -13.93 1.24
N ASP A 334 14.15 -13.57 2.31
CA ASP A 334 14.19 -12.24 2.91
C ASP A 334 15.30 -12.08 4.00
N LEU A 335 15.77 -13.13 4.67
CA LEU A 335 16.89 -12.95 5.64
C LEU A 335 18.21 -12.50 5.01
N SER A 336 18.34 -12.62 3.69
CA SER A 336 19.44 -12.03 2.92
C SER A 336 19.37 -10.49 2.89
N TRP A 337 18.19 -9.86 2.94
CA TRP A 337 18.04 -8.39 2.88
C TRP A 337 18.46 -7.72 4.20
N VAL A 338 18.06 -8.26 5.35
CA VAL A 338 18.50 -7.76 6.67
C VAL A 338 20.02 -7.90 6.80
N ARG A 339 20.56 -9.06 6.40
CA ARG A 339 22.01 -9.34 6.42
C ARG A 339 22.79 -8.53 5.39
N ARG A 340 22.20 -8.07 4.29
CA ARG A 340 22.90 -7.25 3.29
C ARG A 340 22.94 -5.77 3.70
N ILE A 341 21.91 -5.28 4.37
CA ILE A 341 21.93 -3.96 5.02
C ILE A 341 22.96 -3.99 6.16
N THR A 342 22.84 -4.94 7.09
CA THR A 342 23.68 -4.99 8.29
C THR A 342 25.09 -5.58 8.09
N GLY A 343 25.30 -6.40 7.05
CA GLY A 343 26.53 -7.18 6.85
C GLY A 343 27.48 -6.66 5.77
N SER A 344 27.08 -5.70 4.93
CA SER A 344 27.96 -5.18 3.86
C SER A 344 28.80 -3.98 4.29
N ASN A 345 28.31 -3.16 5.22
CA ASN A 345 29.08 -2.17 5.98
C ASN A 345 28.16 -1.54 7.05
N PRO A 346 28.47 -1.65 8.36
CA PRO A 346 27.69 -0.98 9.42
C PRO A 346 27.54 0.53 9.18
N ALA A 347 28.57 1.17 8.61
CA ALA A 347 28.59 2.59 8.28
C ALA A 347 27.57 3.01 7.20
N TYR A 348 27.16 2.12 6.29
CA TYR A 348 26.10 2.43 5.30
C TYR A 348 24.69 2.30 5.88
N THR A 349 24.51 1.46 6.90
CA THR A 349 23.23 1.39 7.63
C THR A 349 23.06 2.62 8.51
N GLU A 350 24.13 3.03 9.20
CA GLU A 350 24.18 4.29 9.93
C GLU A 350 23.99 5.48 8.98
N ALA A 351 24.67 5.53 7.83
CA ALA A 351 24.47 6.59 6.84
C ALA A 351 23.06 6.61 6.23
N PHE A 352 22.38 5.46 6.11
CA PHE A 352 21.00 5.36 5.63
C PHE A 352 20.00 5.86 6.69
N VAL A 353 20.20 5.50 7.96
CA VAL A 353 19.41 6.02 9.09
C VAL A 353 19.71 7.52 9.32
N ASP A 354 20.96 7.95 9.15
CA ASP A 354 21.36 9.36 9.19
C ASP A 354 20.76 10.12 8.02
N GLN A 355 20.82 9.64 6.77
CA GLN A 355 20.17 10.31 5.63
C GLN A 355 18.65 10.41 5.79
N LEU A 356 18.03 9.43 6.43
CA LEU A 356 16.60 9.46 6.78
C LEU A 356 16.28 10.49 7.89
N THR A 357 17.25 10.89 8.71
CA THR A 357 17.06 11.76 9.89
C THR A 357 17.71 13.14 9.79
N THR A 358 18.71 13.34 8.92
CA THR A 358 19.52 14.58 8.87
C THR A 358 19.15 15.57 7.77
N THR A 359 18.20 15.26 6.88
CA THR A 359 17.67 16.22 5.89
C THR A 359 16.34 16.88 6.30
N ASN A 360 15.91 16.71 7.56
CA ASN A 360 14.81 17.46 8.17
C ASN A 360 15.33 18.40 9.29
N ARG A 361 16.18 19.36 8.90
CA ARG A 361 16.38 20.60 9.67
C ARG A 361 16.11 21.82 8.81
#